data_AF-C5TDA8-F1
#
_entry.id   AF-C5TDA8-F1
#
_cell.length_a   1.000
_cell.length_b   1.000
_cell.length_c   1.000
_cell.angle_alpha   90.00
_cell.angle_beta   90.00
_cell.angle_gamma   90.00
#
_symmetry.space_group_name_H-M   'P 1'
#
loop_
_entity.id
_entity.type
_entity.pdbx_description
1 polymer ?
#
loop_
_entity_poly.entity_id
_entity_poly.type
_entity_poly.pdbx_seq_one_letter_code
_entity_poly.pdbx_strand_id
1 'polypeptide(L)'
;RLPDERQPAVSLLWRNAAQPRFEALLMHPQTGEKLEVRDTMGGDFFYRFHYELRTASKGRWVVEGRWVVGGATLLMFIALLTGIVTHRRIFKDFFTFRPGKGGQRAWMDAHNVTGVLVLPFYLLITFSGLMIFHTLYMPAGIAAAYPGAEGDAGTDTQAYFADLHGEQPARR
;
A
#
# COMPACT_ATOMS: atom_id res chain seq x y z
N ARG A 1 -9.93 -21.81 -7.18
CA ARG A 1 -10.45 -20.85 -8.18
C ARG A 1 -10.18 -21.40 -9.57
N LEU A 2 -11.20 -21.44 -10.43
CA LEU A 2 -11.09 -21.89 -11.81
C LEU A 2 -10.37 -20.85 -12.68
N PRO A 3 -9.80 -21.24 -13.83
CA PRO A 3 -9.11 -20.32 -14.73
C PRO A 3 -10.04 -19.24 -15.28
N ASP A 4 -9.51 -18.04 -15.48
CA ASP A 4 -10.17 -16.92 -16.16
C ASP A 4 -9.23 -16.24 -17.16
N GLU A 5 -9.71 -15.22 -17.89
CA GLU A 5 -8.91 -14.52 -18.90
C GLU A 5 -7.65 -13.85 -18.34
N ARG A 6 -7.63 -13.51 -17.06
CA ARG A 6 -6.49 -12.87 -16.38
C ARG A 6 -5.54 -13.88 -15.76
N GLN A 7 -6.06 -15.04 -15.37
CA GLN A 7 -5.31 -16.11 -14.73
C GLN A 7 -5.68 -17.46 -15.36
N PRO A 8 -4.95 -17.91 -16.40
CA PRO A 8 -5.24 -19.18 -17.10
C PRO A 8 -4.86 -20.42 -16.29
N ALA A 9 -4.40 -20.26 -15.04
CA ALA A 9 -4.01 -21.35 -14.14
C ALA A 9 -5.09 -21.63 -13.10
N VAL A 10 -5.20 -22.89 -12.68
CA VAL A 10 -6.06 -23.28 -11.55
C VAL A 10 -5.35 -22.89 -10.26
N SER A 11 -6.01 -22.12 -9.40
CA SER A 11 -5.48 -21.73 -8.09
C SER A 11 -6.13 -22.54 -6.97
N LEU A 12 -5.33 -23.28 -6.22
CA LEU A 12 -5.75 -23.99 -5.00
C LEU A 12 -5.29 -23.20 -3.78
N LEU A 13 -6.23 -22.83 -2.93
CA LEU A 13 -5.94 -22.24 -1.62
C LEU A 13 -6.37 -23.25 -0.55
N TRP A 14 -5.46 -23.61 0.35
CA TRP A 14 -5.80 -24.44 1.50
C TRP A 14 -5.15 -23.89 2.76
N ARG A 15 -5.66 -24.32 3.92
CA ARG A 15 -5.11 -23.97 5.23
C ARG A 15 -4.82 -25.27 5.97
N ASN A 16 -3.59 -25.42 6.44
CA ASN A 16 -3.19 -26.60 7.20
C ASN A 16 -3.49 -26.37 8.69
N ALA A 17 -3.92 -27.41 9.42
CA ALA A 17 -4.28 -27.27 10.83
C ALA A 17 -3.09 -26.82 11.71
N ALA A 18 -1.86 -27.11 11.29
CA ALA A 18 -0.63 -26.73 11.98
C ALA A 18 -0.11 -25.32 11.65
N GLN A 19 -0.60 -24.67 10.58
CA GLN A 19 -0.14 -23.34 10.16
C GLN A 19 -1.33 -22.39 9.98
N PRO A 20 -1.35 -21.23 10.64
CA PRO A 20 -2.47 -20.29 10.53
C PRO A 20 -2.55 -19.59 9.16
N ARG A 21 -1.58 -19.79 8.27
CA ARG A 21 -1.47 -19.11 6.97
C ARG A 21 -2.07 -19.97 5.86
N PHE A 22 -2.77 -19.32 4.92
CA PHE A 22 -3.22 -19.97 3.69
C PHE A 22 -2.02 -20.23 2.78
N GLU A 23 -1.93 -21.45 2.25
CA GLU A 23 -1.01 -21.84 1.19
C GLU A 23 -1.75 -21.80 -0.14
N ALA A 24 -1.07 -21.28 -1.16
CA ALA A 24 -1.61 -21.14 -2.52
C ALA A 24 -0.73 -21.91 -3.50
N LEU A 25 -1.34 -22.73 -4.35
CA LEU A 25 -0.65 -23.48 -5.39
C LEU A 25 -1.33 -23.23 -6.74
N LEU A 26 -0.52 -22.88 -7.75
CA LEU A 26 -0.97 -22.76 -9.12
C LEU A 26 -0.72 -24.06 -9.85
N MET A 27 -1.73 -24.53 -10.58
CA MET A 27 -1.68 -25.75 -11.37
C MET A 27 -2.07 -25.47 -12.82
N HIS A 28 -1.47 -26.20 -13.74
CA HIS A 28 -1.86 -26.19 -15.13
C HIS A 28 -3.27 -26.80 -15.28
N PRO A 29 -4.22 -26.11 -15.95
CA PRO A 29 -5.62 -26.51 -15.97
C PRO A 29 -5.89 -27.84 -16.67
N GLN A 30 -5.02 -28.24 -17.62
CA GLN A 30 -5.21 -29.45 -18.41
C GLN A 30 -4.39 -30.63 -17.93
N THR A 31 -3.22 -30.38 -17.31
CA THR A 31 -2.29 -31.45 -16.90
C THR A 31 -2.27 -31.67 -15.39
N GLY A 32 -2.77 -30.71 -14.60
CA GLY A 32 -2.71 -30.76 -13.13
C GLY A 32 -1.30 -30.59 -12.56
N GLU A 33 -0.29 -30.37 -13.42
CA GLU A 33 1.08 -30.13 -13.00
C GLU A 33 1.20 -28.79 -12.28
N LYS A 34 2.10 -28.72 -11.30
CA LYS A 34 2.40 -27.47 -10.60
C LYS A 34 3.02 -26.49 -11.59
N LEU A 35 2.42 -25.30 -11.67
CA LEU A 35 3.00 -24.20 -12.44
C LEU A 35 4.10 -23.57 -11.59
N GLU A 36 5.36 -23.83 -11.95
CA GLU A 36 6.50 -23.07 -11.45
C GLU A 36 6.39 -21.66 -12.03
N VAL A 37 5.90 -20.72 -11.21
CA VAL A 37 5.88 -19.30 -11.58
C VAL A 37 7.32 -18.87 -11.76
N ARG A 38 7.61 -18.20 -12.88
CA ARG A 38 8.95 -17.64 -13.15
C ARG A 38 9.41 -16.85 -11.93
N ASP A 39 10.55 -17.25 -11.36
CA ASP A 39 11.26 -16.44 -10.38
C ASP A 39 11.62 -15.09 -11.01
N THR A 40 10.81 -14.07 -10.73
CA THR A 40 11.18 -12.70 -11.05
C THR A 40 12.24 -12.31 -10.04
N MET A 41 13.52 -12.31 -10.43
CA MET A 41 14.63 -12.06 -9.51
C MET A 41 14.56 -10.72 -8.75
N GLY A 42 13.71 -9.77 -9.16
CA GLY A 42 13.53 -8.47 -8.47
C GLY A 42 12.09 -8.01 -8.20
N GLY A 43 11.06 -8.58 -8.83
CA GLY A 43 9.69 -8.06 -8.75
C GLY A 43 9.09 -8.11 -7.34
N ASP A 44 9.02 -9.32 -6.77
CA ASP A 44 8.56 -9.53 -5.39
C ASP A 44 9.47 -8.82 -4.37
N PHE A 45 10.78 -8.72 -4.67
CA PHE A 45 11.72 -7.98 -3.83
C PHE A 45 11.35 -6.50 -3.71
N PHE A 46 11.21 -5.78 -4.83
CA PHE A 46 10.91 -4.34 -4.79
C PHE A 46 9.52 -4.07 -4.23
N TYR A 47 8.54 -4.92 -4.57
CA TYR A 47 7.20 -4.84 -4.01
C TYR A 47 7.23 -4.94 -2.48
N ARG A 48 7.89 -5.96 -1.92
CA ARG A 48 7.98 -6.12 -0.46
C ARG A 48 8.86 -5.07 0.19
N PHE A 49 9.98 -4.73 -0.42
CA PHE A 49 10.87 -3.70 0.10
C PHE A 49 10.16 -2.34 0.23
N HIS A 50 9.29 -2.00 -0.73
CA HIS A 50 8.57 -0.74 -0.76
C HIS A 50 7.74 -0.47 0.52
N TYR A 51 7.23 -1.50 1.19
CA TYR A 51 6.38 -1.34 2.37
C TYR A 51 6.86 -2.07 3.65
N GLU A 52 7.73 -3.07 3.54
CA GLU A 52 8.30 -3.82 4.68
C GLU A 52 9.79 -3.56 4.89
N LEU A 53 10.46 -2.80 4.01
CA LEU A 53 11.91 -2.57 4.04
C LEU A 53 12.77 -3.85 4.04
N ARG A 54 12.20 -5.00 3.66
CA ARG A 54 12.81 -6.35 3.62
C ARG A 54 13.84 -6.62 4.73
N THR A 55 13.61 -6.14 5.94
CA THR A 55 14.60 -6.21 7.02
C THR A 55 14.66 -7.58 7.71
N ALA A 56 13.62 -8.43 7.60
CA ALA A 56 13.71 -9.82 8.03
C ALA A 56 12.58 -10.66 7.44
N SER A 57 12.88 -11.57 6.50
CA SER A 57 11.90 -12.48 5.91
C SER A 57 11.17 -13.41 6.92
N LYS A 58 11.59 -13.44 8.20
CA LYS A 58 11.04 -14.32 9.26
C LYS A 58 11.14 -13.76 10.70
N GLY A 59 11.22 -12.44 10.91
CA GLY A 59 11.44 -11.84 12.24
C GLY A 59 10.36 -10.87 12.72
N ARG A 60 10.27 -10.62 14.04
CA ARG A 60 9.41 -9.59 14.68
C ARG A 60 9.54 -8.19 14.04
N TRP A 61 10.66 -7.94 13.36
CA TRP A 61 11.06 -6.71 12.68
C TRP A 61 10.23 -6.35 11.42
N VAL A 62 9.44 -7.27 10.86
CA VAL A 62 8.56 -6.97 9.71
C VAL A 62 7.51 -5.91 10.05
N VAL A 63 6.99 -5.96 11.28
CA VAL A 63 6.00 -4.98 11.75
C VAL A 63 6.65 -3.60 11.88
N GLU A 64 7.91 -3.54 12.32
CA GLU A 64 8.67 -2.29 12.47
C GLU A 64 8.91 -1.60 11.13
N GLY A 65 9.23 -2.36 10.08
CA GLY A 65 9.40 -1.81 8.73
C GLY A 65 8.15 -1.07 8.23
N ARG A 66 6.96 -1.65 8.44
CA ARG A 66 5.68 -1.02 8.06
C ARG A 66 5.37 0.25 8.85
N TRP A 67 5.75 0.29 10.14
CA TRP A 67 5.61 1.50 10.96
C TRP A 67 6.56 2.61 10.50
N VAL A 68 7.81 2.27 10.18
CA VAL A 68 8.80 3.25 9.68
C VAL A 68 8.35 3.83 8.34
N VAL A 69 7.99 2.97 7.38
CA VAL A 69 7.48 3.42 6.08
C VAL A 69 6.19 4.23 6.26
N GLY A 70 5.29 3.78 7.13
CA GLY A 70 4.06 4.50 7.47
C GLY A 70 4.30 5.90 8.00
N GLY A 71 5.17 6.03 8.99
CA GLY A 71 5.56 7.31 9.56
C GLY A 71 6.22 8.22 8.53
N ALA A 72 7.15 7.68 7.73
CA ALA A 72 7.78 8.43 6.63
C ALA A 72 6.75 8.91 5.59
N THR A 73 5.78 8.05 5.25
CA THR A 73 4.69 8.38 4.31
C THR A 73 3.80 9.48 4.87
N LEU A 74 3.45 9.42 6.16
CA LEU A 74 2.65 10.44 6.83
C LEU A 74 3.38 11.79 6.87
N LEU A 75 4.65 11.79 7.25
CA LEU A 75 5.48 12.99 7.27
C LEU A 75 5.62 13.59 5.87
N MET A 76 5.84 12.77 4.84
CA MET A 76 5.87 13.20 3.45
C MET A 76 4.53 13.80 3.03
N PHE A 77 3.40 13.16 3.36
CA PHE A 77 2.07 13.68 3.02
C PHE A 77 1.81 15.06 3.65
N ILE A 78 2.16 15.23 4.93
CA ILE A 78 2.07 16.52 5.61
C ILE A 78 3.01 17.55 4.96
N ALA A 79 4.24 17.17 4.62
CA ALA A 79 5.21 18.03 3.94
C ALA A 79 4.70 18.49 2.55
N LEU A 80 4.02 17.63 1.80
CA LEU A 80 3.41 17.98 0.52
C LEU A 80 2.27 18.99 0.70
N LEU A 81 1.35 18.75 1.64
CA LEU A 81 0.25 19.67 1.93
C LEU A 81 0.74 21.04 2.38
N THR A 82 1.70 21.06 3.31
CA THR A 82 2.33 22.30 3.79
C THR A 82 3.11 23.00 2.68
N GLY A 83 3.79 22.25 1.81
CA GLY A 83 4.48 22.76 0.63
C GLY A 83 3.53 23.48 -0.34
N ILE A 84 2.38 22.87 -0.64
CA ILE A 84 1.34 23.47 -1.50
C ILE A 84 0.83 24.78 -0.90
N VAL A 85 0.55 24.81 0.41
CA VAL A 85 0.01 25.99 1.08
C VAL A 85 1.04 27.12 1.15
N THR A 86 2.30 26.79 1.46
CA THR A 86 3.39 27.76 1.64
C THR A 86 3.85 28.32 0.30
N HIS A 87 4.01 27.48 -0.72
CA HIS A 87 4.51 27.89 -2.02
C HIS A 87 3.39 28.21 -3.02
N ARG A 88 2.52 29.17 -2.72
CA ARG A 88 1.42 29.58 -3.64
C ARG A 88 1.88 30.17 -4.98
N ARG A 89 3.15 30.58 -5.09
CA ARG A 89 3.72 31.17 -6.31
C ARG A 89 4.22 30.14 -7.32
N ILE A 90 4.39 28.86 -6.96
CA ILE A 90 4.92 27.84 -7.89
C ILE A 90 4.09 27.70 -9.16
N PHE A 91 2.76 27.87 -9.06
CA PHE A 91 1.87 27.77 -10.21
C PHE A 91 2.06 28.90 -11.21
N LYS A 92 2.45 30.11 -10.74
CA LYS A 92 2.78 31.23 -11.64
C LYS A 92 4.17 31.06 -12.24
N ASP A 93 5.12 30.60 -11.45
CA ASP A 93 6.52 30.45 -11.86
C ASP A 93 6.70 29.26 -12.85
N PHE A 94 5.86 28.21 -12.74
CA PHE A 94 5.84 27.07 -13.67
C PHE A 94 5.64 27.48 -15.14
N PHE A 95 4.79 28.47 -15.41
CA PHE A 95 4.53 28.94 -16.78
C PHE A 95 5.57 29.95 -17.28
N THR A 96 6.57 30.31 -16.47
CA THR A 96 7.55 31.35 -16.79
C THR A 96 8.97 30.78 -16.89
N PHE A 97 9.19 29.79 -17.76
CA PHE A 97 10.52 29.23 -17.99
C PHE A 97 11.48 30.30 -18.56
N ARG A 98 12.54 30.66 -17.82
CA ARG A 98 13.53 31.69 -18.22
C ARG A 98 14.94 31.10 -18.34
N PRO A 99 15.27 30.45 -19.47
CA PRO A 99 16.57 29.76 -19.66
C PRO A 99 17.79 30.71 -19.83
N GLY A 100 17.59 32.03 -19.86
CA GLY A 100 18.62 32.98 -20.32
C GLY A 100 19.66 33.49 -19.30
N LYS A 101 19.60 33.16 -18.00
CA LYS A 101 20.50 33.79 -17.00
C LYS A 101 20.93 32.83 -15.87
N GLY A 102 22.04 32.11 -16.07
CA GLY A 102 22.88 31.49 -15.03
C GLY A 102 22.43 30.11 -14.52
N GLY A 103 23.36 29.14 -14.50
CA GLY A 103 23.08 27.73 -14.19
C GLY A 103 22.41 27.45 -12.84
N GLN A 104 22.68 28.25 -11.80
CA GLN A 104 22.06 28.05 -10.48
C GLN A 104 20.55 28.37 -10.49
N ARG A 105 20.12 29.38 -11.25
CA ARG A 105 18.69 29.73 -11.38
C ARG A 105 17.96 28.71 -12.25
N ALA A 106 18.60 28.22 -13.31
CA ALA A 106 18.07 27.16 -14.14
C ALA A 106 17.83 25.85 -13.35
N TRP A 107 18.71 25.49 -12.41
CA TRP A 107 18.51 24.33 -11.54
C TRP A 107 17.34 24.49 -10.55
N MET A 108 17.18 25.68 -9.95
CA MET A 108 16.03 25.95 -9.10
C MET A 108 14.72 25.94 -9.87
N ASP A 109 14.69 26.53 -11.07
CA ASP A 109 13.52 26.49 -11.94
C ASP A 109 13.19 25.05 -12.36
N ALA A 110 14.20 24.22 -12.66
CA ALA A 110 14.01 22.80 -12.94
C ALA A 110 13.44 22.05 -11.73
N HIS A 111 13.91 22.32 -10.51
CA HIS A 111 13.35 21.73 -9.29
C HIS A 111 11.88 22.13 -9.08
N ASN A 112 11.55 23.40 -9.32
CA ASN A 112 10.17 23.89 -9.22
C ASN A 112 9.25 23.25 -10.26
N VAL A 113 9.70 23.16 -11.52
CA VAL A 113 8.94 22.56 -12.62
C VAL A 113 8.73 21.06 -12.38
N THR A 114 9.80 20.33 -12.07
CA THR A 114 9.69 18.89 -11.76
C THR A 114 8.84 18.64 -10.51
N GLY A 115 8.95 19.49 -9.50
CA GLY A 115 8.12 19.45 -8.30
C GLY A 115 6.64 19.52 -8.62
N VAL A 116 6.21 20.51 -9.40
CA VAL A 116 4.80 20.68 -9.81
C VAL A 116 4.31 19.50 -10.66
N LEU A 117 5.14 19.03 -11.59
CA LEU A 117 4.78 17.92 -12.48
C LEU A 117 4.58 16.59 -11.73
N VAL A 118 5.41 16.32 -10.73
CA VAL A 118 5.34 15.06 -9.97
C VAL A 118 4.40 15.16 -8.75
N LEU A 119 4.10 16.37 -8.27
CA LEU A 119 3.20 16.63 -7.13
C LEU A 119 1.89 15.81 -7.13
N PRO A 120 1.09 15.74 -8.21
CA PRO A 120 -0.15 14.96 -8.18
C PRO A 120 0.12 13.47 -7.93
N PHE A 121 1.20 12.92 -8.48
CA PHE A 121 1.60 11.53 -8.24
C PHE A 121 2.04 11.35 -6.79
N TYR A 122 2.86 12.24 -6.24
CA TYR A 122 3.29 12.16 -4.85
C TYR A 122 2.14 12.23 -3.85
N LEU A 123 1.15 13.09 -4.08
CA LEU A 123 -0.07 13.12 -3.27
C LEU A 123 -0.86 11.81 -3.37
N LEU A 124 -1.08 11.31 -4.59
CA LEU A 124 -1.83 10.07 -4.80
C LEU A 124 -1.14 8.87 -4.15
N ILE A 125 0.16 8.68 -4.35
CA ILE A 125 0.87 7.51 -3.81
C ILE A 125 0.91 7.55 -2.28
N THR A 126 1.18 8.71 -1.67
CA THR A 126 1.25 8.83 -0.20
C THR A 126 -0.14 8.66 0.43
N PHE A 127 -1.18 9.25 -0.16
CA PHE A 127 -2.56 9.04 0.27
C PHE A 127 -2.97 7.57 0.18
N SER A 128 -2.74 6.92 -0.97
CA SER A 128 -3.08 5.51 -1.16
C SER A 128 -2.30 4.59 -0.22
N GLY A 129 -1.02 4.87 0.03
CA GLY A 129 -0.18 4.10 0.95
C GLY A 129 -0.71 4.16 2.39
N LEU A 130 -1.12 5.34 2.85
CA LEU A 130 -1.75 5.50 4.16
C LEU A 130 -3.09 4.75 4.27
N MET A 131 -3.90 4.78 3.21
CA MET A 131 -5.18 4.07 3.17
C MET A 131 -5.02 2.55 3.18
N ILE A 132 -4.03 1.98 2.49
CA ILE A 132 -3.79 0.53 2.48
C ILE A 132 -3.46 0.01 3.88
N PHE A 133 -2.72 0.78 4.68
CA PHE A 133 -2.33 0.42 6.04
C PHE A 133 -3.18 1.11 7.12
N HIS A 134 -4.38 1.60 6.80
CA HIS A 134 -5.19 2.35 7.77
C HIS A 134 -5.54 1.54 9.03
N THR A 135 -5.71 0.22 8.91
CA THR A 135 -5.93 -0.70 10.05
C THR A 135 -4.74 -0.75 11.01
N LEU A 136 -3.52 -0.52 10.50
CA LEU A 136 -2.31 -0.46 11.31
C LEU A 136 -2.27 0.83 12.15
N TYR A 137 -2.69 1.96 11.58
CA TYR A 137 -2.57 3.27 12.22
C TYR A 137 -3.78 3.65 13.09
N MET A 138 -4.98 3.13 12.78
CA MET A 138 -6.22 3.46 13.50
C MET A 138 -6.96 2.23 14.06
N PRO A 139 -6.32 1.38 14.87
CA PRO A 139 -6.97 0.19 15.42
C PRO A 139 -8.10 0.55 16.40
N ALA A 140 -7.93 1.62 17.18
CA ALA A 140 -8.93 2.05 18.16
C ALA A 140 -10.22 2.58 17.52
N GLY A 141 -10.12 3.26 16.37
CA GLY A 141 -11.30 3.74 15.63
C GLY A 141 -12.15 2.57 15.11
N ILE A 142 -11.49 1.51 14.62
CA ILE A 142 -12.17 0.29 14.19
C ILE A 142 -12.79 -0.42 15.39
N ALA A 143 -12.05 -0.55 16.50
CA ALA A 143 -12.56 -1.17 17.72
C ALA A 143 -13.78 -0.44 18.30
N ALA A 144 -13.81 0.89 18.23
CA ALA A 144 -14.95 1.68 18.68
C ALA A 144 -16.18 1.55 17.77
N ALA A 145 -15.97 1.39 16.47
CA ALA A 145 -17.06 1.22 15.49
C ALA A 145 -17.59 -0.23 15.44
N TYR A 146 -16.73 -1.22 15.71
CA TYR A 146 -17.03 -2.66 15.67
C TYR A 146 -16.64 -3.33 17.01
N PRO A 147 -17.38 -3.05 18.09
CA PRO A 147 -17.14 -3.71 19.37
C PRO A 147 -17.40 -5.22 19.24
N GLY A 148 -16.58 -6.04 19.89
CA GLY A 148 -16.78 -7.48 19.99
C GLY A 148 -18.09 -7.84 20.69
N ALA A 149 -18.50 -9.11 20.54
CA ALA A 149 -19.69 -9.63 21.23
C ALA A 149 -19.59 -9.43 22.75
N GLU A 150 -20.74 -9.31 23.40
CA GLU A 150 -20.86 -9.00 24.83
C GLU A 150 -19.99 -9.96 25.68
N GLY A 151 -18.94 -9.42 26.31
CA GLY A 151 -17.97 -10.17 27.12
C GLY A 151 -16.59 -10.40 26.48
N ASP A 152 -16.40 -10.07 25.20
CA ASP A 152 -15.10 -10.08 24.54
C ASP A 152 -14.54 -8.65 24.45
N ALA A 153 -13.34 -8.41 24.98
CA ALA A 153 -12.67 -7.11 24.92
C ALA A 153 -12.03 -6.83 23.54
N GLY A 154 -12.28 -7.70 22.56
CA GLY A 154 -11.75 -7.62 21.20
C GLY A 154 -12.61 -6.80 20.22
N THR A 155 -12.04 -6.53 19.05
CA THR A 155 -12.73 -5.93 17.89
C THR A 155 -13.38 -7.03 17.06
N ASP A 156 -14.66 -6.89 16.69
CA ASP A 156 -15.28 -7.78 15.71
C ASP A 156 -14.72 -7.50 14.32
N THR A 157 -13.59 -8.14 14.06
CA THR A 157 -12.83 -8.00 12.83
C THR A 157 -13.57 -8.64 11.65
N GLN A 158 -14.45 -9.63 11.90
CA GLN A 158 -15.26 -10.24 10.84
C GLN A 158 -16.33 -9.28 10.34
N ALA A 159 -17.10 -8.66 11.25
CA ALA A 159 -18.10 -7.68 10.87
C ALA A 159 -17.49 -6.50 10.10
N TYR A 160 -16.33 -6.01 10.56
CA TYR A 160 -15.59 -4.96 9.88
C TYR A 160 -15.18 -5.34 8.43
N PHE A 161 -14.64 -6.54 8.21
CA PHE A 161 -14.27 -6.96 6.85
C PHE A 161 -15.48 -7.31 5.98
N ALA A 162 -16.56 -7.84 6.56
CA ALA A 162 -17.81 -8.11 5.85
C ALA A 162 -18.40 -6.81 5.28
N ASP A 163 -18.48 -5.75 6.10
CA ASP A 163 -18.94 -4.43 5.67
C ASP A 163 -18.04 -3.80 4.60
N LEU A 164 -16.71 -3.97 4.70
CA LEU A 164 -15.77 -3.52 3.67
C LEU A 164 -15.97 -4.23 2.32
N HIS A 165 -16.34 -5.51 2.35
CA HIS A 165 -16.60 -6.30 1.16
C HIS A 165 -18.03 -6.13 0.63
N GLY A 166 -18.88 -5.37 1.33
CA GLY A 166 -20.30 -5.22 1.01
C GLY A 166 -21.11 -6.50 1.28
N GLU A 167 -20.55 -7.46 2.00
CA GLU A 167 -21.25 -8.64 2.46
C GLU A 167 -21.95 -8.27 3.76
N GLN A 168 -23.27 -8.10 3.75
CA GLN A 168 -24.00 -7.95 5.01
C GLN A 168 -23.82 -9.23 5.82
N PRO A 169 -23.24 -9.17 7.04
CA PRO A 169 -23.23 -10.33 7.90
C PRO A 169 -24.70 -10.65 8.22
N ALA A 170 -25.12 -11.89 7.93
CA ALA A 170 -26.40 -12.38 8.40
C ALA A 170 -26.39 -12.27 9.93
N ARG A 171 -27.04 -11.23 10.46
CA ARG A 171 -27.20 -11.03 11.91
C ARG A 171 -27.75 -12.33 12.50
N ARG A 172 -26.96 -12.97 13.35
CA ARG A 172 -27.43 -14.02 14.25
C ARG A 172 -27.88 -13.38 15.54
#